data_AF-A0ABD7F8B0-F1
#
_entry.id   AF-A0ABD7F8B0-F1
#
_cell.length_a   1.000
_cell.length_b   1.000
_cell.length_c   1.000
_cell.angle_alpha   90.00
_cell.angle_beta   90.00
_cell.angle_gamma   90.00
#
_symmetry.space_group_name_H-M   'P 1'
#
loop_
_entity.id
_entity.type
_entity.pdbx_description
1 polymer ?
#
loop_
_entity_poly.entity_id
_entity_poly.type
_entity_poly.pdbx_seq_one_letter_code
_entity_poly.pdbx_strand_id
1 'polypeptide(L)'
;MKPKVLYHGSTQYKSYLAPSQGIGDGHNDHHMAVYAIADVEIARFFAFQYIAQAPEARFKIDYKNGQACVFLYKTHINWEHIGYLYSLSSQHFIKLEDEQWISNSPVQALNIERVNPRDYIQRIILEDADP
;
A
#
# COMPACT_ATOMS: atom_id res chain seq x y z
N MET A 1 -17.55 4.02 11.17
CA MET A 1 -17.72 2.61 11.65
C MET A 1 -16.45 1.84 11.28
N LYS A 2 -15.94 0.97 12.16
CA LYS A 2 -14.74 0.17 11.85
C LYS A 2 -15.08 -0.92 10.83
N PRO A 3 -14.38 -1.02 9.69
CA PRO A 3 -14.56 -2.12 8.73
C PRO A 3 -14.32 -3.47 9.40
N LYS A 4 -14.97 -4.54 8.96
CA LYS A 4 -14.67 -5.90 9.47
C LYS A 4 -13.35 -6.45 8.93
N VAL A 5 -13.00 -6.03 7.72
CA VAL A 5 -11.80 -6.45 6.99
C VAL A 5 -11.02 -5.20 6.61
N LEU A 6 -9.70 -5.29 6.74
CA LEU A 6 -8.73 -4.31 6.26
C LEU A 6 -7.75 -5.00 5.32
N TYR A 7 -7.00 -4.22 4.56
CA TYR A 7 -6.12 -4.74 3.52
C TYR A 7 -4.69 -4.22 3.67
N HIS A 8 -3.71 -5.09 3.45
CA HIS A 8 -2.29 -4.75 3.45
C HIS A 8 -1.68 -5.14 2.12
N GLY A 9 -1.02 -4.22 1.43
CA GLY A 9 -0.21 -4.52 0.24
C GLY A 9 1.24 -4.77 0.64
N SER A 10 1.86 -5.79 0.06
CA SER A 10 3.29 -6.05 0.24
C SER A 10 3.93 -6.53 -1.05
N THR A 11 5.17 -6.10 -1.29
CA THR A 11 6.00 -6.64 -2.36
C THR A 11 6.49 -8.06 -2.06
N GLN A 12 6.39 -8.54 -0.82
CA GLN A 12 6.92 -9.83 -0.41
C GLN A 12 5.81 -10.77 0.08
N TYR A 13 5.95 -12.05 -0.27
CA TYR A 13 5.12 -13.08 0.33
C TYR A 13 5.57 -13.32 1.77
N LYS A 14 4.61 -13.30 2.69
CA LYS A 14 4.79 -13.58 4.10
C LYS A 14 3.63 -14.45 4.55
N SER A 15 3.91 -15.61 5.14
CA SER A 15 2.85 -16.41 5.78
C SER A 15 2.25 -15.69 6.99
N TYR A 16 2.97 -14.71 7.53
CA TYR A 16 2.63 -14.01 8.75
C TYR A 16 3.13 -12.56 8.70
N LEU A 17 2.27 -11.58 9.01
CA LEU A 17 2.63 -10.17 9.02
C LEU A 17 3.08 -9.76 10.43
N ALA A 18 4.38 -9.58 10.61
CA ALA A 18 4.94 -9.00 11.82
C ALA A 18 4.99 -7.47 11.69
N PRO A 19 4.85 -6.71 12.80
CA PRO A 19 5.10 -5.29 12.82
C PRO A 19 6.46 -4.94 12.21
N SER A 20 6.47 -3.93 11.36
CA SER A 20 7.69 -3.38 10.78
C SER A 20 7.63 -1.86 10.81
N GLN A 21 8.78 -1.21 10.67
CA GLN A 21 8.83 0.24 10.56
C GLN A 21 8.01 0.67 9.33
N GLY A 22 7.03 1.55 9.53
CA GLY A 22 6.35 2.24 8.44
C GLY A 22 7.37 3.02 7.61
N ILE A 23 7.22 2.99 6.28
CA ILE A 23 7.99 3.80 5.34
C ILE A 23 6.95 4.56 4.52
N GLY A 24 6.80 5.85 4.80
CA GLY A 24 5.82 6.75 4.18
C GLY A 24 6.06 8.20 4.56
N ASP A 25 5.40 9.12 3.86
CA ASP A 25 5.57 10.58 4.01
C ASP A 25 4.63 11.19 5.07
N GLY A 26 3.82 10.37 5.76
CA GLY A 26 2.92 10.85 6.81
C GLY A 26 3.68 11.27 8.06
N HIS A 27 3.27 12.39 8.67
CA HIS A 27 3.86 12.92 9.92
C HIS A 27 3.90 11.89 11.09
N ASN A 28 3.06 10.85 11.02
CA ASN A 28 2.95 9.76 12.00
C ASN A 28 3.31 8.37 11.45
N ASP A 29 3.92 8.25 10.26
CA ASP A 29 4.33 6.96 9.66
C ASP A 29 5.57 6.31 10.34
N HIS A 30 5.80 6.62 11.62
CA HIS A 30 6.99 6.19 12.37
C HIS A 30 6.71 5.01 13.32
N HIS A 31 5.56 4.36 13.24
CA HIS A 31 5.22 3.26 14.14
C HIS A 31 5.78 1.92 13.66
N MET A 32 6.29 1.13 14.61
CA MET A 32 6.61 -0.29 14.40
C MET A 32 5.29 -1.08 14.45
N ALA A 33 4.61 -1.21 13.32
CA ALA A 33 3.27 -1.77 13.23
C ALA A 33 3.01 -2.52 11.93
N VAL A 34 1.94 -3.32 11.89
CA VAL A 34 1.32 -3.78 10.64
C VAL A 34 0.36 -2.70 10.19
N TYR A 35 0.58 -2.15 9.00
CA TYR A 35 -0.28 -1.12 8.41
C TYR A 35 -1.34 -1.76 7.51
N ALA A 36 -2.56 -1.26 7.58
CA ALA A 36 -3.66 -1.71 6.73
C ALA A 36 -4.60 -0.55 6.38
N ILE A 37 -5.31 -0.70 5.27
CA ILE A 37 -6.21 0.30 4.70
C ILE A 37 -7.58 -0.33 4.45
N ALA A 38 -8.65 0.46 4.55
CA ALA A 38 -10.01 -0.03 4.31
C ALA A 38 -10.32 -0.21 2.82
N ASP A 39 -9.80 0.70 1.98
CA ASP A 39 -9.93 0.63 0.53
C ASP A 39 -8.97 -0.41 -0.07
N VAL A 40 -9.57 -1.44 -0.68
CA VAL A 40 -8.84 -2.56 -1.30
C VAL A 40 -8.01 -2.11 -2.50
N GLU A 41 -8.48 -1.14 -3.27
CA GLU A 41 -7.80 -0.64 -4.45
C GLU A 41 -6.55 0.15 -4.09
N ILE A 42 -6.65 1.01 -3.06
CA ILE A 42 -5.48 1.70 -2.51
C ILE A 42 -4.48 0.68 -1.96
N ALA A 43 -4.94 -0.29 -1.17
CA ALA A 43 -4.07 -1.29 -0.56
C ALA A 43 -3.30 -2.13 -1.61
N ARG A 44 -3.89 -2.41 -2.78
CA ARG A 44 -3.20 -3.12 -3.87
C ARG A 44 -1.99 -2.38 -4.41
N PHE A 45 -2.04 -1.05 -4.47
CA PHE A 45 -0.92 -0.27 -4.96
C PHE A 45 0.28 -0.30 -4.02
N PHE A 46 0.10 -0.58 -2.73
CA PHE A 46 1.21 -0.87 -1.82
C PHE A 46 1.86 -2.25 -2.04
N ALA A 47 1.27 -3.12 -2.87
CA ALA A 47 1.88 -4.37 -3.28
C ALA A 47 2.91 -4.20 -4.41
N PHE A 48 2.95 -3.03 -5.07
CA PHE A 48 3.86 -2.79 -6.19
C PHE A 48 5.27 -2.50 -5.70
N GLN A 49 6.26 -2.94 -6.48
CA GLN A 49 7.65 -2.55 -6.26
C GLN A 49 7.95 -1.28 -7.06
N TYR A 50 8.01 -0.16 -6.34
CA TYR A 50 8.44 1.13 -6.86
C TYR A 50 9.97 1.25 -6.78
N ILE A 51 10.58 1.75 -7.85
CA ILE A 51 12.02 1.93 -7.98
C ILE A 51 12.29 3.41 -8.25
N ALA A 52 12.91 4.06 -7.26
CA ALA A 52 13.35 5.44 -7.36
C ALA A 52 14.43 5.59 -8.45
N GLN A 53 14.32 6.63 -9.28
CA GLN A 53 15.30 6.97 -10.30
C GLN A 53 16.15 8.19 -9.92
N ALA A 54 15.76 8.92 -8.86
CA ALA A 54 16.45 10.10 -8.33
C ALA A 54 16.17 10.26 -6.82
N PRO A 55 16.96 11.07 -6.08
CA PRO A 55 16.73 11.33 -4.66
C PRO A 55 15.34 11.90 -4.31
N GLU A 56 14.78 12.71 -5.20
CA GLU A 56 13.46 13.34 -5.10
C GLU A 56 12.31 12.47 -5.65
N ALA A 57 12.60 11.21 -6.00
CA ALA A 57 11.62 10.27 -6.50
C ALA A 57 10.54 9.98 -5.44
N ARG A 58 9.29 9.98 -5.88
CA ARG A 58 8.13 9.71 -5.03
C ARG A 58 7.01 9.07 -5.82
N PHE A 59 6.09 8.44 -5.10
CA PHE A 59 4.79 8.05 -5.63
C PHE A 59 3.70 8.59 -4.72
N LYS A 60 2.53 8.87 -5.31
CA LYS A 60 1.33 9.24 -4.58
C LYS A 60 0.18 8.36 -5.06
N ILE A 61 -0.67 7.94 -4.13
CA ILE A 61 -1.94 7.30 -4.47
C ILE A 61 -3.04 8.34 -4.26
N ASP A 62 -3.84 8.60 -5.29
CA ASP A 62 -4.96 9.55 -5.23
C ASP A 62 -6.06 9.13 -6.20
N TYR A 63 -7.25 9.72 -6.06
CA TYR A 63 -8.36 9.44 -6.97
C TYR A 63 -8.36 10.40 -8.16
N LYS A 64 -8.41 9.84 -9.36
CA LYS A 64 -8.70 10.56 -10.60
C LYS A 64 -10.03 10.07 -11.16
N ASN A 65 -11.00 10.97 -11.30
CA ASN A 65 -12.36 10.64 -11.78
C ASN A 65 -13.03 9.50 -10.99
N GLY A 66 -12.85 9.49 -9.66
CA GLY A 66 -13.45 8.48 -8.78
C GLY A 66 -12.74 7.12 -8.80
N GLN A 67 -11.62 6.97 -9.51
CA GLN A 67 -10.81 5.76 -9.53
C GLN A 67 -9.45 6.03 -8.86
N ALA A 68 -9.04 5.17 -7.93
CA ALA A 68 -7.71 5.28 -7.35
C ALA A 68 -6.63 5.05 -8.42
N CYS A 69 -5.63 5.91 -8.47
CA CYS A 69 -4.52 5.87 -9.40
C CYS A 69 -3.20 6.08 -8.64
N VAL A 70 -2.11 5.63 -9.25
CA VAL A 70 -0.75 5.91 -8.76
C VAL A 70 -0.13 6.97 -9.65
N PHE A 71 0.32 8.05 -9.04
CA PHE A 71 1.06 9.15 -9.66
C PHE A 71 2.54 8.95 -9.33
N LEU A 72 3.37 8.91 -10.37
CA LEU A 72 4.80 8.63 -10.26
C LEU A 72 5.62 9.83 -10.71
N TYR A 73 6.48 10.32 -9.83
CA TYR A 73 7.49 11.32 -10.16
C TYR A 73 8.87 10.70 -9.97
N LYS A 74 9.67 10.67 -11.05
CA LYS A 74 11.02 10.06 -11.11
C LYS A 74 11.08 8.65 -10.48
N THR A 75 9.99 7.90 -10.64
CA THR A 75 9.79 6.56 -10.08
C THR A 75 9.26 5.65 -11.17
N HIS A 76 9.76 4.42 -11.25
CA HIS A 76 9.19 3.40 -12.12
C HIS A 76 8.68 2.20 -11.34
N ILE A 77 7.78 1.44 -11.94
CA ILE A 77 7.29 0.18 -11.39
C ILE A 77 8.09 -0.97 -11.98
N ASN A 78 8.49 -1.93 -11.15
CA ASN A 78 8.95 -3.22 -11.65
C ASN A 78 7.74 -4.05 -12.12
N TRP A 79 7.48 -4.05 -13.42
CA TRP A 79 6.33 -4.72 -14.02
C TRP A 79 6.37 -6.25 -13.95
N GLU A 80 7.53 -6.84 -13.70
CA GLU A 80 7.70 -8.29 -13.58
C GLU A 80 7.57 -8.77 -12.12
N HIS A 81 7.56 -7.84 -11.17
CA HIS A 81 7.48 -8.17 -9.75
C HIS A 81 6.03 -8.34 -9.29
N ILE A 82 5.67 -9.56 -8.94
CA ILE A 82 4.35 -9.88 -8.38
C ILE A 82 4.32 -9.54 -6.90
N GLY A 83 3.37 -8.69 -6.51
CA GLY A 83 3.06 -8.35 -5.13
C GLY A 83 1.97 -9.24 -4.53
N TYR A 84 1.62 -8.95 -3.28
CA TYR A 84 0.63 -9.67 -2.50
C TYR A 84 -0.28 -8.70 -1.75
N LEU A 85 -1.59 -8.93 -1.83
CA LEU A 85 -2.57 -8.25 -1.02
C LEU A 85 -3.12 -9.22 0.02
N TYR A 86 -3.12 -8.78 1.27
CA TYR A 86 -3.57 -9.55 2.42
C TYR A 86 -4.89 -8.99 2.90
N SER A 87 -5.90 -9.85 3.06
CA SER A 87 -7.14 -9.52 3.76
C SER A 87 -6.99 -9.84 5.24
N LEU A 88 -7.21 -8.86 6.11
CA LEU A 88 -6.93 -8.94 7.55
C LEU A 88 -8.21 -8.71 8.35
N SER A 89 -8.39 -9.45 9.45
CA SER A 89 -9.41 -9.12 10.44
C SER A 89 -9.06 -7.79 11.08
N SER A 90 -10.03 -6.87 11.14
CA SER A 90 -9.79 -5.56 11.75
C SER A 90 -9.71 -5.61 13.28
N GLN A 91 -10.03 -6.74 13.93
CA GLN A 91 -10.22 -6.86 15.38
C GLN A 91 -9.11 -6.16 16.19
N HIS A 92 -7.85 -6.36 15.82
CA HIS A 92 -6.66 -5.85 16.54
C HIS A 92 -6.06 -4.57 15.94
N PHE A 93 -6.75 -3.94 15.01
CA PHE A 93 -6.31 -2.69 14.39
C PHE A 93 -6.90 -1.46 15.08
N ILE A 94 -6.12 -0.40 15.21
CA ILE A 94 -6.55 0.90 15.70
C ILE A 94 -6.38 1.89 14.55
N LYS A 95 -7.36 2.80 14.38
CA LYS A 95 -7.26 3.85 13.36
C LYS A 95 -6.15 4.82 13.75
N LEU A 96 -5.20 5.06 12.85
CA LEU A 96 -4.13 6.03 13.06
C LEU A 96 -4.62 7.39 12.55
N GLU A 97 -4.59 7.59 11.22
CA GLU A 97 -5.03 8.81 10.53
C GLU A 97 -5.63 8.46 9.16
N ASP A 98 -6.50 9.34 8.64
CA ASP A 98 -7.15 9.21 7.33
C ASP A 98 -7.73 7.80 7.05
N GLU A 99 -7.14 7.06 6.12
CA GLU A 99 -7.53 5.71 5.73
C GLU A 99 -6.65 4.62 6.39
N GLN A 100 -5.67 5.02 7.19
CA GLN A 100 -4.68 4.14 7.78
C GLN A 100 -5.12 3.54 9.12
N TRP A 101 -4.83 2.24 9.26
CA TRP A 101 -5.05 1.45 10.45
C TRP A 101 -3.77 0.71 10.80
N ILE A 102 -3.45 0.63 12.10
CA ILE A 102 -2.25 -0.05 12.57
C ILE A 102 -2.55 -1.15 13.58
N SER A 103 -1.76 -2.22 13.55
CA SER A 103 -1.70 -3.21 14.62
C SER A 103 -0.26 -3.35 15.13
N ASN A 104 -0.08 -3.19 16.43
CA ASN A 104 1.22 -3.38 17.09
C ASN A 104 1.50 -4.85 17.41
N SER A 105 0.54 -5.73 17.11
CA SER A 105 0.68 -7.17 17.25
C SER A 105 0.87 -7.81 15.89
N PRO A 106 1.58 -8.94 15.83
CA PRO A 106 1.64 -9.77 14.64
C PRO A 106 0.21 -10.21 14.20
N VAL A 107 -0.06 -10.24 12.89
CA VAL A 107 -1.38 -10.54 12.31
C VAL A 107 -1.29 -11.70 11.30
N GLN A 108 -2.20 -12.67 11.44
CA GLN A 108 -2.43 -13.72 10.46
C GLN A 108 -3.43 -13.26 9.40
N ALA A 109 -3.12 -13.47 8.12
CA ALA A 109 -4.00 -13.13 7.03
C ALA A 109 -5.16 -14.12 6.90
N LEU A 110 -6.35 -13.59 6.58
CA LEU A 110 -7.54 -14.39 6.25
C LEU A 110 -7.45 -14.93 4.82
N ASN A 111 -6.90 -14.13 3.92
CA ASN A 111 -6.67 -14.46 2.52
C ASN A 111 -5.44 -13.72 2.01
N ILE A 112 -4.77 -14.31 1.01
CA ILE A 112 -3.64 -13.70 0.30
C ILE A 112 -3.90 -13.83 -1.19
N GLU A 113 -4.01 -12.71 -1.89
CA GLU A 113 -4.09 -12.68 -3.36
C GLU A 113 -2.78 -12.19 -3.96
N ARG A 114 -2.44 -12.69 -5.16
CA ARG A 114 -1.32 -12.18 -5.96
C ARG A 114 -1.78 -10.94 -6.70
N VAL A 115 -0.95 -9.92 -6.72
CA VAL A 115 -1.21 -8.66 -7.43
C VAL A 115 -0.17 -8.51 -8.53
N ASN A 116 -0.62 -8.55 -9.79
CA ASN A 116 0.22 -8.28 -10.94
C ASN A 116 0.11 -6.79 -11.32
N PRO A 117 1.19 -5.99 -11.26
CA PRO A 117 1.13 -4.57 -11.57
C PRO A 117 0.67 -4.30 -13.01
N ARG A 118 0.88 -5.24 -13.94
CA ARG A 118 0.46 -5.10 -15.35
C ARG A 118 -1.06 -4.98 -15.51
N ASP A 119 -1.84 -5.53 -14.58
CA ASP A 119 -3.30 -5.44 -14.60
C ASP A 119 -3.80 -4.01 -14.31
N TYR A 120 -2.92 -3.13 -13.85
CA TYR A 120 -3.23 -1.76 -13.40
C TYR A 120 -2.56 -0.68 -14.25
N ILE A 121 -1.97 -1.01 -15.42
CA ILE A 121 -1.23 -0.06 -16.28
C ILE A 121 -2.02 1.22 -16.55
N GLN A 122 -3.32 1.14 -16.81
CA GLN A 122 -4.17 2.29 -17.11
C GLN A 122 -4.39 3.23 -15.92
N ARG A 123 -4.01 2.81 -14.71
CA ARG A 123 -4.15 3.55 -13.45
C ARG A 123 -2.82 4.12 -12.97
N ILE A 124 -1.76 4.02 -13.79
CA ILE A 124 -0.46 4.60 -13.52
C ILE A 124 -0.30 5.87 -14.36
N ILE A 125 0.02 6.97 -13.68
CA ILE A 125 0.15 8.30 -14.27
C ILE A 125 1.58 8.77 -14.00
N LEU A 126 2.29 9.13 -15.07
CA LEU A 126 3.64 9.70 -14.98
C LEU A 126 3.53 11.22 -14.85
N GLU A 127 4.25 11.78 -13.89
CA GLU A 127 4.36 13.23 -13.69
C GLU A 127 5.71 13.73 -14.21
N ASP A 128 5.67 14.70 -15.12
CA ASP A 128 6.87 15.24 -15.81
C ASP A 128 7.52 16.42 -15.06
N ALA A 129 6.84 16.99 -14.05
CA ALA A 129 7.31 18.14 -13.28
C ALA A 129 6.91 18.01 -11.81
N ASP A 130 7.58 18.78 -10.95
CA ASP A 130 7.14 18.98 -9.56
C ASP A 130 5.72 19.63 -9.59
N PRO A 131 4.70 19.03 -8.95
CA PRO A 131 3.36 19.58 -8.89
C PRO A 131 3.27 20.82 -7.99
#